data_AF-A0A0C3PKK4-F1
#
_entry.id   AF-A0A0C3PKK4-F1
#
_cell.length_a   1.000
_cell.length_b   1.000
_cell.length_c   1.000
_cell.angle_alpha   90.00
_cell.angle_beta   90.00
_cell.angle_gamma   90.00
#
_symmetry.space_group_name_H-M   'P 1'
#
loop_
_entity.id
_entity.type
_entity.pdbx_description
1 polymer ?
#
loop_
_entity_poly.entity_id
_entity_poly.type
_entity_poly.pdbx_seq_one_letter_code
_entity_poly.pdbx_strand_id
1 'polypeptide(L)'
;MASSDHSTNGVNTSDEEDFSSDEESSSNSTETEKSAPGKLRPDELQILQDGLNDWKEADTNKRASLMESMWNKIKRLDANKSLKQNEWNRKWTSQARKALVKYGSKWTALKVIKLQRKKDIQQVLVKAGIQPGMLAMIKHYQPAVQKVFQSLTKAELDQAARLVKEWNERKPPPEAQAEATTSKGRKYAKQFAYDMWKQCGMRVVIMSAWKDKDGEVMVGVNDFNDELGDGELYSDWEDLHGKWSAYAKKAFGANGTEDGSGEDEASQTTVKAWKGKKRSQFSLSTNDDGTPILLNLLDLWTPELKDIMRVFVTGHYCLACGKTNASVPWAAIADNWASYVSSKYLPPNIPFKEPTRLTHHELIETLEFWKEQQQEHPEDVFWFRRWRSQDGSLEEPVSKHQRRSDKAKGKRPWMEGEVMINLDIHN
;
A
#
# COMPACT_ATOMS: atom_id res chain seq x y z
N MET A 1 -19.47 30.87 75.44
CA MET A 1 -18.18 30.18 75.50
C MET A 1 -17.53 30.39 74.13
N ALA A 2 -16.71 31.41 73.84
CA ALA A 2 -15.39 31.76 74.40
C ALA A 2 -14.49 30.52 74.50
N SER A 3 -13.29 30.37 73.93
CA SER A 3 -12.28 31.20 73.23
C SER A 3 -11.42 30.21 72.39
N SER A 4 -10.96 30.51 71.17
CA SER A 4 -9.74 31.24 70.74
C SER A 4 -8.38 30.54 70.92
N ASP A 5 -7.58 30.64 69.85
CA ASP A 5 -6.09 30.59 69.71
C ASP A 5 -5.39 29.22 69.67
N HIS A 6 -4.29 28.94 68.94
CA HIS A 6 -3.51 29.52 67.81
C HIS A 6 -2.47 28.43 67.39
N SER A 7 -2.20 28.21 66.08
CA SER A 7 -0.91 28.48 65.37
C SER A 7 0.25 27.50 65.69
N THR A 8 0.88 26.75 64.76
CA THR A 8 1.84 27.20 63.72
C THR A 8 2.44 26.00 62.92
N ASN A 9 2.83 26.28 61.67
CA ASN A 9 4.00 25.82 60.87
C ASN A 9 4.27 24.34 60.51
N GLY A 10 4.55 24.13 59.21
CA GLY A 10 5.33 23.01 58.67
C GLY A 10 5.24 22.90 57.14
N VAL A 11 6.26 23.42 56.44
CA VAL A 11 6.40 23.56 54.98
C VAL A 11 7.50 22.59 54.46
N ASN A 12 7.44 22.23 53.17
CA ASN A 12 8.43 21.56 52.29
C ASN A 12 8.60 20.03 52.47
N THR A 13 8.77 19.23 51.40
CA THR A 13 9.64 19.41 50.24
C THR A 13 9.08 18.91 48.90
N SER A 14 9.38 19.68 47.86
CA SER A 14 9.33 19.37 46.44
C SER A 14 10.76 19.14 45.97
N ASP A 15 11.05 18.00 45.35
CA ASP A 15 12.34 17.71 44.74
C ASP A 15 12.29 18.09 43.26
N GLU A 16 12.85 19.26 42.96
CA GLU A 16 13.48 19.54 41.67
C GLU A 16 14.94 19.12 41.78
N GLU A 17 15.44 18.36 40.80
CA GLU A 17 16.88 18.33 40.52
C GLU A 17 17.12 18.81 39.09
N ASP A 18 17.61 20.04 39.04
CA ASP A 18 18.32 20.68 37.94
C ASP A 18 19.82 20.36 38.12
N PHE A 19 20.48 19.96 37.05
CA PHE A 19 21.95 19.99 36.97
C PHE A 19 22.37 20.56 35.62
N SER A 20 22.92 21.76 35.71
CA SER A 20 23.39 22.64 34.66
C SER A 20 24.83 22.33 34.21
N SER A 21 25.12 22.62 32.92
CA SER A 21 26.37 23.19 32.31
C SER A 21 27.74 22.58 32.63
N ASP A 22 28.76 22.47 31.77
CA ASP A 22 29.10 22.85 30.39
C ASP A 22 30.29 21.94 30.00
N GLU A 23 30.69 21.88 28.72
CA GLU A 23 32.10 21.98 28.28
C GLU A 23 32.20 21.81 26.76
N GLU A 24 32.97 22.71 26.16
CA GLU A 24 33.30 22.78 24.74
C GLU A 24 34.07 21.55 24.26
N SER A 25 33.81 21.13 23.03
CA SER A 25 34.89 20.59 22.19
C SER A 25 34.66 20.93 20.73
N SER A 26 35.37 21.97 20.33
CA SER A 26 35.82 22.22 18.98
C SER A 26 36.44 20.97 18.36
N SER A 27 35.92 20.55 17.21
CA SER A 27 36.66 19.71 16.27
C SER A 27 36.26 20.09 14.86
N ASN A 28 37.11 20.94 14.30
CA ASN A 28 37.15 21.28 12.89
C ASN A 28 37.45 20.00 12.10
N SER A 29 36.57 19.59 11.19
CA SER A 29 36.86 18.55 10.20
C SER A 29 36.11 18.87 8.92
N THR A 30 36.81 19.59 8.04
CA THR A 30 36.45 19.76 6.64
C THR A 30 36.60 18.43 5.93
N GLU A 31 35.53 17.67 5.76
CA GLU A 31 35.48 16.60 4.77
C GLU A 31 34.05 16.42 4.25
N THR A 32 33.93 16.61 2.95
CA THR A 32 32.76 16.60 2.06
C THR A 32 31.66 15.60 2.45
N GLU A 33 30.63 16.05 3.17
CA GLU A 33 29.39 15.29 3.38
C GLU A 33 28.65 15.12 2.05
N LYS A 34 28.75 13.93 1.46
CA LYS A 34 27.69 13.42 0.57
C LYS A 34 26.44 13.22 1.44
N SER A 35 25.47 14.12 1.32
CA SER A 35 24.27 14.11 2.18
C SER A 35 23.50 12.80 2.04
N ALA A 36 23.20 12.17 3.17
CA ALA A 36 22.25 11.07 3.23
C ALA A 36 20.86 11.49 2.72
N PRO A 37 20.08 10.59 2.09
CA PRO A 37 18.76 10.94 1.57
C PRO A 37 17.82 11.31 2.73
N GLY A 38 17.39 12.58 2.80
CA GLY A 38 16.35 13.04 3.72
C GLY A 38 16.74 14.09 4.77
N LYS A 39 18.01 14.51 4.84
CA LYS A 39 18.43 15.61 5.73
C LYS A 39 18.54 16.93 4.96
N LEU A 40 17.93 18.00 5.47
CA LEU A 40 18.05 19.35 4.89
C LEU A 40 19.49 19.83 5.07
N ARG A 41 20.04 20.43 4.01
CA ARG A 41 21.39 20.99 4.03
C ARG A 41 21.39 22.34 4.78
N PRO A 42 22.54 22.79 5.32
CA PRO A 42 22.60 24.04 6.08
C PRO A 42 22.11 25.27 5.30
N ASP A 43 22.39 25.35 3.99
CA ASP A 43 21.91 26.41 3.09
C ASP A 43 20.39 26.38 2.90
N GLU A 44 19.78 25.21 2.94
CA GLU A 44 18.33 25.02 2.86
C GLU A 44 17.64 25.40 4.18
N LEU A 45 18.26 25.03 5.30
CA LEU A 45 17.79 25.38 6.64
C LEU A 45 17.83 26.89 6.86
N GLN A 46 18.89 27.57 6.41
CA GLN A 46 19.01 29.01 6.53
C GLN A 46 17.86 29.74 5.82
N ILE A 47 17.50 29.33 4.60
CA ILE A 47 16.37 29.93 3.86
C ILE A 47 15.04 29.78 4.62
N LEU A 48 14.83 28.63 5.28
CA LEU A 48 13.63 28.39 6.07
C LEU A 48 13.63 29.20 7.38
N GLN A 49 14.79 29.35 8.02
CA GLN A 49 14.95 30.15 9.24
C GLN A 49 14.73 31.64 8.96
N ASP A 50 15.29 32.16 7.86
CA ASP A 50 15.16 33.56 7.46
C ASP A 50 13.69 33.95 7.22
N GLY A 51 12.89 33.05 6.63
CA GLY A 51 11.47 33.27 6.39
C GLY A 51 10.54 32.88 7.53
N LEU A 52 11.07 32.34 8.64
CA LEU A 52 10.25 31.78 9.73
C LEU A 52 9.46 32.86 10.48
N ASN A 53 10.08 34.01 10.75
CA ASN A 53 9.45 35.10 11.49
C ASN A 53 8.31 35.73 10.67
N ASP A 54 8.58 36.06 9.40
CA ASP A 54 7.58 36.58 8.46
C ASP A 54 6.41 35.60 8.28
N TRP A 55 6.69 34.29 8.25
CA TRP A 55 5.65 33.27 8.12
C TRP A 55 4.79 33.14 9.39
N LYS A 56 5.39 33.27 10.58
CA LYS A 56 4.66 33.23 11.86
C LYS A 56 3.68 34.41 11.97
N GLU A 57 4.10 35.59 11.53
CA GLU A 57 3.31 36.83 11.60
C GLU A 57 2.27 36.96 10.47
N ALA A 58 2.42 36.19 9.39
CA ALA A 58 1.52 36.23 8.24
C ALA A 58 0.15 35.55 8.49
N ASP A 59 -0.88 36.07 7.80
CA ASP A 59 -2.19 35.43 7.70
C ASP A 59 -2.16 34.15 6.84
N THR A 60 -3.25 33.37 6.87
CA THR A 60 -3.33 32.05 6.22
C THR A 60 -3.07 32.11 4.70
N ASN A 61 -3.48 33.17 4.02
CA ASN A 61 -3.29 33.31 2.57
C ASN A 61 -1.85 33.72 2.24
N LYS A 62 -1.25 34.61 3.05
CA LYS A 62 0.16 35.02 2.90
C LYS A 62 1.14 33.91 3.26
N ARG A 63 0.82 33.06 4.23
CA ARG A 63 1.65 31.90 4.61
C ARG A 63 1.93 30.94 3.45
N ALA A 64 0.96 30.74 2.56
CA ALA A 64 1.13 29.88 1.39
C ALA A 64 2.13 30.49 0.38
N SER A 65 1.99 31.78 0.08
CA SER A 65 2.89 32.52 -0.81
C SER A 65 4.32 32.61 -0.27
N LEU A 66 4.47 32.86 1.04
CA LEU A 66 5.78 32.87 1.70
C LEU A 66 6.46 31.50 1.65
N MET A 67 5.70 30.41 1.86
CA MET A 67 6.20 29.06 1.68
C MET A 67 6.64 28.80 0.24
N GLU A 68 5.83 29.16 -0.75
CA GLU A 68 6.17 28.98 -2.16
C GLU A 68 7.44 29.76 -2.55
N SER A 69 7.62 30.98 -2.02
CA SER A 69 8.83 31.79 -2.19
C SER A 69 10.07 31.11 -1.60
N MET A 70 9.99 30.63 -0.35
CA MET A 70 11.09 29.88 0.29
C MET A 70 11.43 28.61 -0.49
N TRP A 71 10.42 27.88 -0.97
CA TRP A 71 10.62 26.67 -1.78
C TRP A 71 11.31 26.96 -3.10
N ASN A 72 10.92 28.04 -3.78
CA ASN A 72 11.57 28.48 -5.01
C ASN A 72 13.03 28.89 -4.80
N LYS A 73 13.35 29.52 -3.66
CA LYS A 73 14.74 29.82 -3.28
C LYS A 73 15.54 28.54 -3.06
N ILE A 74 14.99 27.57 -2.32
CA ILE A 74 15.65 26.28 -2.08
C ILE A 74 15.85 25.49 -3.37
N LYS A 75 14.87 25.50 -4.28
CA LYS A 75 14.97 24.82 -5.58
C LYS A 75 16.06 25.40 -6.48
N ARG A 76 16.40 26.69 -6.31
CA ARG A 76 17.43 27.39 -7.10
C ARG A 76 18.86 27.20 -6.58
N LEU A 77 19.05 26.59 -5.40
CA LEU A 77 20.38 26.26 -4.89
C LEU A 77 21.09 25.29 -5.83
N ASP A 78 22.39 25.48 -6.05
CA ASP A 78 23.16 24.73 -7.04
C ASP A 78 23.09 23.21 -6.84
N ALA A 79 23.12 22.75 -5.60
CA ALA A 79 22.99 21.33 -5.26
C ALA A 79 21.59 20.74 -5.48
N ASN A 80 20.56 21.58 -5.68
CA ASN A 80 19.21 21.14 -6.03
C ASN A 80 18.90 21.30 -7.52
N LYS A 81 19.74 21.99 -8.30
CA LYS A 81 19.54 22.18 -9.75
C LYS A 81 19.58 20.88 -10.54
N SER A 82 20.34 19.90 -10.06
CA SER A 82 20.45 18.57 -10.68
C SER A 82 19.35 17.59 -10.27
N LEU A 83 18.53 17.92 -9.27
CA LEU A 83 17.46 17.04 -8.80
C LEU A 83 16.34 16.95 -9.84
N LYS A 84 16.02 15.73 -10.25
CA LYS A 84 14.81 15.45 -11.03
C LYS A 84 13.56 15.76 -10.19
N GLN A 85 12.44 16.03 -10.85
CA GLN A 85 11.19 16.44 -10.16
C GLN A 85 10.68 15.39 -9.16
N ASN A 86 10.89 14.09 -9.42
CA ASN A 86 10.57 12.99 -8.51
C ASN A 86 11.50 12.96 -7.27
N GLU A 87 12.80 13.20 -7.45
CA GLU A 87 13.78 13.30 -6.36
C GLU A 87 13.50 14.51 -5.47
N TRP A 88 13.18 15.65 -6.09
CA TRP A 88 12.71 16.85 -5.40
C TRP A 88 11.45 16.56 -4.57
N ASN A 89 10.47 15.88 -5.17
CA ASN A 89 9.26 15.49 -4.47
C ASN A 89 9.58 14.56 -3.30
N ARG A 90 10.45 13.55 -3.45
CA ARG A 90 10.84 12.64 -2.35
C ARG A 90 11.54 13.35 -1.20
N LYS A 91 12.49 14.24 -1.52
CA LYS A 91 13.24 15.03 -0.53
C LYS A 91 12.28 15.80 0.39
N TRP A 92 11.25 16.42 -0.19
CA TRP A 92 10.28 17.24 0.56
C TRP A 92 9.07 16.48 1.11
N THR A 93 8.59 15.43 0.44
CA THR A 93 7.46 14.62 0.94
C THR A 93 7.86 13.66 2.06
N SER A 94 9.15 13.28 2.16
CA SER A 94 9.65 12.47 3.28
C SER A 94 9.50 13.18 4.63
N GLN A 95 9.70 14.50 4.68
CA GLN A 95 9.49 15.34 5.87
C GLN A 95 8.01 15.61 6.15
N ALA A 96 7.16 15.62 5.11
CA ALA A 96 5.73 15.82 5.22
C ALA A 96 4.93 14.50 5.26
N ARG A 97 5.44 13.45 5.92
CA ARG A 97 4.60 12.33 6.37
C ARG A 97 3.66 12.83 7.49
N LYS A 98 2.68 13.66 7.11
CA LYS A 98 1.41 13.75 7.84
C LYS A 98 0.93 12.33 8.05
N ALA A 99 0.41 12.00 9.24
CA ALA A 99 -0.18 10.69 9.51
C ALA A 99 -1.01 10.25 8.29
N LEU A 100 -0.50 9.28 7.52
CA LEU A 100 -1.10 8.83 6.26
C LEU A 100 -2.47 8.20 6.52
N VAL A 101 -2.71 7.87 7.78
CA VAL A 101 -3.91 7.27 8.32
C VAL A 101 -4.49 8.17 9.41
N LYS A 102 -5.70 8.67 9.20
CA LYS A 102 -6.53 9.23 10.28
C LYS A 102 -7.28 8.10 10.97
N TYR A 103 -6.85 7.72 12.17
CA TYR A 103 -7.58 6.76 13.01
C TYR A 103 -8.98 7.29 13.35
N GLY A 104 -9.92 6.37 13.57
CA GLY A 104 -11.22 6.70 14.18
C GLY A 104 -12.11 7.67 13.41
N SER A 105 -11.98 7.80 12.09
CA SER A 105 -12.82 8.69 11.30
C SER A 105 -14.31 8.36 11.46
N LYS A 106 -15.10 9.28 12.05
CA LYS A 106 -16.55 9.14 12.26
C LYS A 106 -17.28 8.72 10.98
N TRP A 107 -18.32 7.91 11.15
CA TRP A 107 -19.31 7.61 10.11
C TRP A 107 -20.07 8.87 9.74
N THR A 108 -20.37 9.00 8.45
CA THR A 108 -21.18 10.10 7.89
C THR A 108 -22.34 9.49 7.12
N ALA A 109 -23.41 10.26 6.90
CA ALA A 109 -24.59 9.75 6.19
C ALA A 109 -24.21 9.23 4.81
N LEU A 110 -23.30 9.92 4.12
CA LEU A 110 -22.76 9.48 2.84
C LEU A 110 -22.04 8.13 2.91
N LYS A 111 -21.28 7.84 3.98
CA LYS A 111 -20.62 6.53 4.15
C LYS A 111 -21.63 5.41 4.40
N VAL A 112 -22.64 5.68 5.22
CA VAL A 112 -23.74 4.73 5.49
C VAL A 112 -24.49 4.42 4.19
N ILE A 113 -24.85 5.45 3.43
CA ILE A 113 -25.54 5.33 2.14
C ILE A 113 -24.70 4.56 1.11
N LYS A 114 -23.39 4.86 1.00
CA LYS A 114 -22.49 4.13 0.10
C LYS A 114 -22.48 2.63 0.40
N LEU A 115 -22.56 2.26 1.68
CA LEU A 115 -22.60 0.85 2.09
C LEU A 115 -23.96 0.22 1.77
N GLN A 116 -25.07 0.85 2.21
CA GLN A 116 -26.42 0.31 2.00
C GLN A 116 -26.84 0.26 0.53
N ARG A 117 -26.41 1.24 -0.26
CA ARG A 117 -26.81 1.42 -1.68
C ARG A 117 -25.70 1.00 -2.65
N LYS A 118 -24.79 0.15 -2.21
CA LYS A 118 -23.66 -0.32 -3.02
C LYS A 118 -24.10 -0.97 -4.34
N LYS A 119 -25.16 -1.79 -4.29
CA LYS A 119 -25.75 -2.43 -5.47
C LYS A 119 -26.33 -1.39 -6.43
N ASP A 120 -27.05 -0.39 -5.91
CA ASP A 120 -27.66 0.66 -6.71
C ASP A 120 -26.59 1.53 -7.41
N ILE A 121 -25.51 1.85 -6.70
CA ILE A 121 -24.35 2.56 -7.27
C ILE A 121 -23.72 1.75 -8.40
N GLN A 122 -23.53 0.45 -8.20
CA GLN A 122 -23.00 -0.45 -9.24
C GLN A 122 -23.94 -0.53 -10.44
N GLN A 123 -25.25 -0.61 -10.24
CA GLN A 123 -26.22 -0.60 -11.34
C GLN A 123 -26.17 0.70 -12.14
N VAL A 124 -25.99 1.86 -11.48
CA VAL A 124 -25.82 3.14 -12.19
C VAL A 124 -24.57 3.13 -13.06
N LEU A 125 -23.46 2.57 -12.57
CA LEU A 125 -22.21 2.47 -13.33
C LEU A 125 -22.34 1.50 -14.51
N VAL A 126 -22.93 0.32 -14.29
CA VAL A 126 -23.15 -0.68 -15.36
C VAL A 126 -24.08 -0.12 -16.44
N LYS A 127 -25.14 0.58 -16.08
CA LYS A 127 -26.03 1.27 -17.05
C LYS A 127 -25.31 2.36 -17.85
N ALA A 128 -24.25 2.95 -17.31
CA ALA A 128 -23.38 3.90 -18.02
C ALA A 128 -22.30 3.21 -18.86
N GLY A 129 -22.33 1.88 -19.00
CA GLY A 129 -21.32 1.10 -19.72
C GLY A 129 -20.00 0.93 -18.97
N ILE A 130 -19.97 1.24 -17.67
CA ILE A 130 -18.76 1.20 -16.85
C ILE A 130 -18.77 -0.07 -16.01
N GLN A 131 -17.92 -1.01 -16.37
CA GLN A 131 -17.80 -2.28 -15.66
C GLN A 131 -16.92 -2.17 -14.40
N PRO A 132 -17.19 -2.99 -13.36
CA PRO A 132 -16.31 -3.10 -12.21
C PRO A 132 -14.86 -3.40 -12.63
N GLY A 133 -13.91 -2.62 -12.10
CA GLY A 133 -12.47 -2.80 -12.38
C GLY A 133 -11.91 -1.92 -13.50
N MET A 134 -12.75 -1.26 -14.31
CA MET A 134 -12.27 -0.30 -15.31
C MET A 134 -11.68 0.95 -14.64
N LEU A 135 -10.60 1.50 -15.21
CA LEU A 135 -9.99 2.77 -14.73
C LEU A 135 -11.02 3.91 -14.69
N ALA A 136 -11.95 3.92 -15.64
CA ALA A 136 -13.07 4.86 -15.72
C ALA A 136 -13.90 4.90 -14.43
N MET A 137 -13.96 3.82 -13.65
CA MET A 137 -14.66 3.80 -12.36
C MET A 137 -14.18 4.91 -11.42
N ILE A 138 -12.88 5.23 -11.39
CA ILE A 138 -12.33 6.25 -10.49
C ILE A 138 -13.01 7.61 -10.71
N LYS A 139 -13.17 7.98 -11.98
CA LYS A 139 -13.80 9.24 -12.38
C LYS A 139 -15.32 9.22 -12.19
N HIS A 140 -15.96 8.08 -12.45
CA HIS A 140 -17.42 7.99 -12.53
C HIS A 140 -18.11 7.50 -11.25
N TYR A 141 -17.36 7.01 -10.26
CA TYR A 141 -17.92 6.50 -9.02
C TYR A 141 -18.58 7.59 -8.16
N GLN A 142 -17.94 8.75 -7.95
CA GLN A 142 -18.59 9.82 -7.16
C GLN A 142 -19.84 10.39 -7.85
N PRO A 143 -19.85 10.63 -9.18
CA PRO A 143 -21.08 10.96 -9.89
C PRO A 143 -22.20 9.92 -9.71
N ALA A 144 -21.87 8.62 -9.78
CA ALA A 144 -22.86 7.56 -9.56
C ALA A 144 -23.42 7.58 -8.13
N VAL A 145 -22.56 7.78 -7.13
CA VAL A 145 -22.97 7.97 -5.73
C VAL A 145 -23.90 9.16 -5.58
N GLN A 146 -23.58 10.31 -6.19
CA GLN A 146 -24.42 11.51 -6.12
C GLN A 146 -25.78 11.28 -6.76
N LYS A 147 -25.83 10.59 -7.91
CA LYS A 147 -27.09 10.23 -8.57
C LYS A 147 -27.98 9.37 -7.68
N VAL A 148 -27.40 8.34 -7.05
CA VAL A 148 -28.12 7.51 -6.08
C VAL A 148 -28.58 8.34 -4.88
N PHE A 149 -27.71 9.18 -4.32
CA PHE A 149 -28.04 10.05 -3.20
C PHE A 149 -29.21 10.98 -3.50
N GLN A 150 -29.25 11.59 -4.69
CA GLN A 150 -30.34 12.49 -5.12
C GLN A 150 -31.67 11.75 -5.34
N SER A 151 -31.64 10.45 -5.64
CA SER A 151 -32.84 9.64 -5.76
C SER A 151 -33.43 9.17 -4.43
N LEU A 152 -32.74 9.38 -3.31
CA LEU A 152 -33.21 8.96 -1.99
C LEU A 152 -34.33 9.87 -1.49
N THR A 153 -35.34 9.25 -0.88
CA THR A 153 -36.42 9.94 -0.18
C THR A 153 -35.92 10.55 1.12
N LYS A 154 -36.68 11.54 1.63
CA LYS A 154 -36.41 12.14 2.95
C LYS A 154 -36.36 11.09 4.07
N ALA A 155 -37.25 10.10 4.04
CA ALA A 155 -37.28 9.03 5.03
C ALA A 155 -36.00 8.17 5.04
N GLU A 156 -35.44 7.88 3.87
CA GLU A 156 -34.19 7.13 3.72
C GLU A 156 -32.98 7.95 4.20
N LEU A 157 -32.97 9.26 3.92
CA LEU A 157 -31.94 10.16 4.44
C LEU A 157 -32.00 10.28 5.98
N ASP A 158 -33.20 10.39 6.54
CA ASP A 158 -33.42 10.42 7.99
C ASP A 158 -33.03 9.08 8.66
N GLN A 159 -33.26 7.95 7.99
CA GLN A 159 -32.76 6.65 8.44
C GLN A 159 -31.23 6.59 8.43
N ALA A 160 -30.58 7.07 7.36
CA ALA A 160 -29.13 7.12 7.30
C ALA A 160 -28.54 8.01 8.42
N ALA A 161 -29.17 9.15 8.73
CA ALA A 161 -28.76 10.01 9.83
C ALA A 161 -28.88 9.33 11.21
N ARG A 162 -29.97 8.56 11.43
CA ARG A 162 -30.13 7.75 12.65
C ARG A 162 -29.04 6.70 12.78
N LEU A 163 -28.73 5.97 11.70
CA LEU A 163 -27.66 4.97 11.67
C LEU A 163 -26.28 5.57 11.90
N VAL A 164 -26.00 6.78 11.40
CA VAL A 164 -24.76 7.48 11.70
C VAL A 164 -24.57 7.69 13.19
N LYS A 165 -25.62 8.12 13.90
CA LYS A 165 -25.57 8.32 15.34
C LYS A 165 -25.30 6.99 16.04
N GLU A 166 -26.10 5.97 15.72
CA GLU A 166 -25.97 4.63 16.29
C GLU A 166 -24.59 4.02 16.08
N TRP A 167 -24.06 4.07 14.86
CA TRP A 167 -22.79 3.42 14.52
C TRP A 167 -21.58 4.16 15.10
N ASN A 168 -21.68 5.47 15.31
CA ASN A 168 -20.64 6.25 15.97
C ASN A 168 -20.66 6.13 17.50
N GLU A 169 -21.85 5.90 18.10
CA GLU A 169 -21.99 5.71 19.55
C GLU A 169 -21.67 4.28 19.99
N ARG A 170 -22.03 3.29 19.15
CA ARG A 170 -21.82 1.87 19.43
C ARG A 170 -20.72 1.32 18.53
N LYS A 171 -21.11 0.48 17.57
CA LYS A 171 -20.23 -0.09 16.56
C LYS A 171 -21.02 -0.25 15.26
N PRO A 172 -20.38 -0.07 14.09
CA PRO A 172 -21.02 -0.31 12.81
C PRO A 172 -21.33 -1.81 12.64
N PRO A 173 -22.23 -2.19 11.71
CA PRO A 173 -22.62 -3.58 11.51
C PRO A 173 -21.43 -4.47 11.06
N PRO A 174 -21.51 -5.80 11.24
CA PRO A 174 -20.42 -6.72 10.89
C PRO A 174 -19.89 -6.55 9.46
N GLU A 175 -20.77 -6.37 8.47
CA GLU A 175 -20.37 -6.14 7.07
C GLU A 175 -19.50 -4.89 6.91
N ALA A 176 -19.86 -3.79 7.58
CA ALA A 176 -19.10 -2.55 7.58
C ALA A 176 -17.73 -2.72 8.25
N GLN A 177 -17.67 -3.52 9.33
CA GLN A 177 -16.42 -3.85 10.01
C GLN A 177 -15.53 -4.73 9.13
N ALA A 178 -16.08 -5.75 8.48
CA ALA A 178 -15.36 -6.64 7.57
C ALA A 178 -14.79 -5.88 6.36
N GLU A 179 -15.56 -4.96 5.76
CA GLU A 179 -15.08 -4.10 4.68
C GLU A 179 -13.99 -3.12 5.16
N ALA A 180 -14.16 -2.53 6.34
CA ALA A 180 -13.15 -1.64 6.93
C ALA A 180 -11.84 -2.39 7.23
N THR A 181 -11.91 -3.61 7.78
CA THR A 181 -10.73 -4.44 8.05
C THR A 181 -10.01 -4.79 6.75
N THR A 182 -10.75 -5.24 5.73
CA THR A 182 -10.17 -5.60 4.42
C THR A 182 -9.49 -4.41 3.73
N SER A 183 -10.12 -3.23 3.79
CA SER A 183 -9.65 -2.04 3.05
C SER A 183 -8.62 -1.21 3.80
N LYS A 184 -8.66 -1.18 5.14
CA LYS A 184 -7.87 -0.26 5.98
C LYS A 184 -7.12 -0.93 7.11
N GLY A 185 -7.50 -2.13 7.54
CA GLY A 185 -6.93 -2.78 8.73
C GLY A 185 -5.40 -2.85 8.70
N ARG A 186 -4.82 -3.34 7.60
CA ARG A 186 -3.37 -3.39 7.42
C ARG A 186 -2.71 -2.01 7.41
N LYS A 187 -3.35 -0.99 6.82
CA LYS A 187 -2.83 0.39 6.80
C LYS A 187 -2.78 0.98 8.21
N TYR A 188 -3.80 0.70 9.01
CA TYR A 188 -3.86 1.16 10.40
C TYR A 188 -2.78 0.47 11.24
N ALA A 189 -2.65 -0.85 11.11
CA ALA A 189 -1.61 -1.63 11.78
C ALA A 189 -0.20 -1.12 11.43
N LYS A 190 0.04 -0.81 10.14
CA LYS A 190 1.31 -0.25 9.67
C LYS A 190 1.62 1.12 10.26
N GLN A 191 0.66 2.04 10.22
CA GLN A 191 0.88 3.37 10.78
C GLN A 191 1.15 3.28 12.28
N PHE A 192 0.45 2.39 13.00
CA PHE A 192 0.66 2.18 14.42
C PHE A 192 2.08 1.67 14.69
N ALA A 193 2.54 0.66 13.96
CA ALA A 193 3.89 0.13 14.09
C ALA A 193 4.96 1.20 13.81
N TYR A 194 4.76 2.02 12.77
CA TYR A 194 5.65 3.12 12.46
C TYR A 194 5.71 4.17 13.57
N ASP A 195 4.55 4.56 14.13
CA ASP A 195 4.47 5.56 15.19
C ASP A 195 5.13 5.05 16.48
N MET A 196 4.92 3.78 16.84
CA MET A 196 5.55 3.14 18.01
C MET A 196 7.07 3.07 17.88
N TRP A 197 7.58 2.71 16.71
CA TRP A 197 9.03 2.72 16.48
C TRP A 197 9.60 4.14 16.50
N LYS A 198 8.99 5.06 15.78
CA LYS A 198 9.52 6.42 15.63
C LYS A 198 9.50 7.21 16.94
N GLN A 199 8.42 7.10 17.71
CA GLN A 199 8.23 7.91 18.92
C GLN A 199 8.74 7.23 20.18
N CYS A 200 8.71 5.89 20.22
CA CYS A 200 9.00 5.12 21.43
C CYS A 200 10.15 4.12 21.26
N GLY A 201 10.76 4.02 20.08
CA GLY A 201 11.79 3.01 19.79
C GLY A 201 11.26 1.56 19.79
N MET A 202 9.95 1.37 19.80
CA MET A 202 9.34 0.05 19.98
C MET A 202 9.20 -0.71 18.65
N ARG A 203 9.56 -1.99 18.69
CA ARG A 203 9.22 -2.97 17.64
C ARG A 203 7.93 -3.67 18.02
N VAL A 204 7.00 -3.82 17.08
CA VAL A 204 5.70 -4.42 17.37
C VAL A 204 5.33 -5.47 16.32
N VAL A 205 4.68 -6.53 16.77
CA VAL A 205 4.02 -7.53 15.95
C VAL A 205 2.55 -7.53 16.33
N ILE A 206 1.65 -7.38 15.36
CA ILE A 206 0.23 -7.17 15.62
C ILE A 206 -0.56 -8.40 15.19
N MET A 207 -1.03 -9.15 16.18
CA MET A 207 -1.97 -10.27 16.00
C MET A 207 -3.40 -9.74 16.04
N SER A 208 -4.18 -10.06 15.04
CA SER A 208 -5.54 -9.55 14.86
C SER A 208 -6.52 -10.67 14.54
N ALA A 209 -7.76 -10.50 14.99
CA ALA A 209 -8.86 -11.40 14.70
C ALA A 209 -10.13 -10.59 14.44
N TRP A 210 -10.93 -10.98 13.45
CA TRP A 210 -12.14 -10.28 13.05
C TRP A 210 -13.13 -11.24 12.39
N LYS A 211 -14.41 -10.84 12.30
CA LYS A 211 -15.39 -11.55 11.47
C LYS A 211 -15.36 -11.02 10.04
N ASP A 212 -15.31 -11.91 9.06
CA ASP A 212 -15.45 -11.51 7.65
C ASP A 212 -16.92 -11.21 7.29
N LYS A 213 -17.20 -11.04 5.98
CA LYS A 213 -18.54 -10.70 5.50
C LYS A 213 -19.55 -11.84 5.73
N ASP A 214 -19.07 -13.07 5.79
CA ASP A 214 -19.88 -14.27 5.98
C ASP A 214 -20.04 -14.58 7.48
N GLY A 215 -19.39 -13.79 8.35
CA GLY A 215 -19.43 -13.96 9.80
C GLY A 215 -18.35 -14.92 10.32
N GLU A 216 -17.52 -15.46 9.43
CA GLU A 216 -16.44 -16.39 9.76
C GLU A 216 -15.31 -15.68 10.49
N VAL A 217 -14.74 -16.35 11.50
CA VAL A 217 -13.65 -15.80 12.29
C VAL A 217 -12.34 -15.93 11.52
N MET A 218 -11.77 -14.79 11.17
CA MET A 218 -10.48 -14.64 10.53
C MET A 218 -9.42 -14.26 11.55
N VAL A 219 -8.21 -14.76 11.35
CA VAL A 219 -7.02 -14.37 12.13
C VAL A 219 -5.89 -13.96 11.20
N GLY A 220 -5.09 -12.96 11.59
CA GLY A 220 -3.97 -12.49 10.79
C GLY A 220 -2.90 -11.78 11.61
N VAL A 221 -1.68 -11.79 11.08
CA VAL A 221 -0.52 -11.09 11.65
C VAL A 221 -0.11 -9.97 10.74
N ASN A 222 0.24 -8.85 11.35
CA ASN A 222 0.88 -7.74 10.68
C ASN A 222 2.22 -7.48 11.37
N ASP A 223 3.30 -7.81 10.67
CA ASP A 223 4.66 -7.48 11.02
C ASP A 223 5.22 -6.55 9.93
N PHE A 224 5.91 -5.50 10.37
CA PHE A 224 6.50 -4.47 9.52
C PHE A 224 7.91 -4.11 10.00
N ASN A 225 8.52 -4.91 10.89
CA ASN A 225 9.80 -4.56 11.50
C ASN A 225 10.96 -4.53 10.48
N ASP A 226 10.86 -5.31 9.41
CA ASP A 226 11.76 -5.27 8.24
C ASP A 226 11.64 -3.97 7.42
N GLU A 227 10.56 -3.21 7.60
CA GLU A 227 10.35 -1.90 6.97
C GLU A 227 10.85 -0.73 7.84
N LEU A 228 11.35 -1.01 9.04
CA LEU A 228 11.68 -0.01 10.06
C LEU A 228 13.17 -0.13 10.42
N GLY A 229 14.00 0.84 10.03
CA GLY A 229 15.44 0.83 10.34
C GLY A 229 16.15 -0.46 9.91
N ASP A 230 16.84 -1.10 10.85
CA ASP A 230 17.61 -2.34 10.74
C ASP A 230 16.86 -3.59 11.25
N GLY A 231 15.53 -3.51 11.40
CA GLY A 231 14.75 -4.60 11.98
C GLY A 231 14.58 -5.78 11.03
N GLU A 232 14.21 -6.93 11.60
CA GLU A 232 13.86 -8.16 10.88
C GLU A 232 12.44 -8.61 11.22
N LEU A 233 11.86 -9.44 10.35
CA LEU A 233 10.56 -10.07 10.62
C LEU A 233 10.69 -11.11 11.74
N TYR A 234 9.63 -11.24 12.53
CA TYR A 234 9.49 -12.29 13.51
C TYR A 234 9.25 -13.64 12.84
N SER A 235 10.14 -14.61 13.08
CA SER A 235 10.15 -15.92 12.43
C SER A 235 9.23 -16.95 13.07
N ASP A 236 8.98 -16.85 14.38
CA ASP A 236 8.43 -17.96 15.18
C ASP A 236 6.89 -17.90 15.25
N TRP A 237 6.24 -17.57 14.13
CA TRP A 237 4.79 -17.40 14.08
C TRP A 237 4.00 -18.71 14.18
N GLU A 238 4.57 -19.82 13.69
CA GLU A 238 3.85 -21.10 13.57
C GLU A 238 3.34 -21.60 14.93
N ASP A 239 4.13 -21.43 15.99
CA ASP A 239 3.80 -21.83 17.36
C ASP A 239 2.71 -20.94 18.00
N LEU A 240 2.64 -19.67 17.60
CA LEU A 240 1.67 -18.69 18.09
C LEU A 240 0.34 -18.75 17.35
N HIS A 241 0.35 -19.15 16.08
CA HIS A 241 -0.84 -19.21 15.23
C HIS A 241 -1.94 -20.10 15.83
N GLY A 242 -1.58 -21.31 16.29
CA GLY A 242 -2.54 -22.24 16.87
C GLY A 242 -3.23 -21.69 18.12
N LYS A 243 -2.43 -21.15 19.05
CA LYS A 243 -2.92 -20.54 20.30
C LYS A 243 -3.81 -19.33 20.04
N TRP A 244 -3.40 -18.47 19.11
CA TRP A 244 -4.19 -17.30 18.71
C TRP A 244 -5.51 -17.67 18.05
N SER A 245 -5.48 -18.66 17.16
CA SER A 245 -6.68 -19.15 16.47
C SER A 245 -7.69 -19.72 17.46
N ALA A 246 -7.23 -20.50 18.44
CA ALA A 246 -8.08 -21.04 19.50
C ALA A 246 -8.69 -19.93 20.37
N TYR A 247 -7.88 -18.95 20.79
CA TYR A 247 -8.36 -17.78 21.51
C TYR A 247 -9.41 -17.01 20.70
N ALA A 248 -9.16 -16.75 19.41
CA ALA A 248 -10.07 -16.01 18.54
C ALA A 248 -11.43 -16.73 18.40
N LYS A 249 -11.45 -18.06 18.21
CA LYS A 249 -12.70 -18.84 18.19
C LYS A 249 -13.52 -18.63 19.45
N LYS A 250 -12.88 -18.78 20.61
CA LYS A 250 -13.52 -18.60 21.91
C LYS A 250 -14.04 -17.17 22.09
N ALA A 251 -13.21 -16.17 21.78
CA ALA A 251 -13.54 -14.76 21.95
C ALA A 251 -14.72 -14.30 21.07
N PHE A 252 -14.88 -14.89 19.89
CA PHE A 252 -15.98 -14.59 18.97
C PHE A 252 -17.21 -15.51 19.13
N GLY A 253 -17.20 -16.41 20.12
CA GLY A 253 -18.31 -17.32 20.43
C GLY A 253 -18.53 -18.40 19.35
N ALA A 254 -17.49 -18.82 18.65
CA ALA A 254 -17.57 -19.81 17.56
C ALA A 254 -17.51 -21.27 18.05
N ASN A 255 -17.54 -21.50 19.37
CA ASN A 255 -17.70 -22.85 19.92
C ASN A 255 -19.19 -23.14 19.94
N GLY A 256 -19.62 -24.15 19.17
CA GLY A 256 -20.94 -24.75 19.36
C GLY A 256 -21.14 -25.11 20.82
N THR A 257 -22.36 -24.91 21.30
CA THR A 257 -22.79 -25.34 22.61
C THR A 257 -22.45 -26.83 22.75
N GLU A 258 -21.51 -27.16 23.63
CA GLU A 258 -21.42 -28.50 24.20
C GLU A 258 -22.67 -28.66 25.07
N ASP A 259 -23.78 -29.07 24.45
CA ASP A 259 -24.88 -29.71 25.14
C ASP A 259 -25.34 -30.90 24.30
N GLY A 260 -25.47 -32.04 24.98
CA GLY A 260 -25.35 -33.36 24.39
C GLY A 260 -26.45 -33.78 23.41
N SER A 261 -26.06 -34.80 22.62
CA SER A 261 -26.88 -35.68 21.80
C SER A 261 -27.41 -35.12 20.48
N GLY A 262 -27.11 -35.84 19.40
CA GLY A 262 -27.71 -35.67 18.08
C GLY A 262 -26.66 -35.46 17.00
N GLU A 263 -26.31 -36.54 16.31
CA GLU A 263 -25.62 -36.50 15.02
C GLU A 263 -26.46 -35.67 14.03
N ASP A 264 -26.01 -34.47 13.69
CA ASP A 264 -26.44 -33.76 12.49
C ASP A 264 -25.25 -33.00 11.90
N GLU A 265 -24.77 -33.52 10.76
CA GLU A 265 -23.78 -32.92 9.88
C GLU A 265 -24.30 -31.60 9.29
N ALA A 266 -24.19 -30.49 10.01
CA ALA A 266 -24.27 -29.15 9.44
C ALA A 266 -23.55 -28.11 10.30
N SER A 267 -22.55 -27.46 9.70
CA SER A 267 -21.93 -26.19 10.14
C SER A 267 -20.83 -26.29 11.22
N GLN A 268 -19.73 -26.98 10.93
CA GLN A 268 -18.46 -26.67 11.58
C GLN A 268 -17.92 -25.33 11.04
N THR A 269 -18.00 -24.28 11.86
CA THR A 269 -17.43 -22.95 11.60
C THR A 269 -15.90 -23.05 11.49
N THR A 270 -15.39 -23.11 10.26
CA THR A 270 -13.95 -23.23 9.97
C THR A 270 -13.23 -21.90 10.13
N VAL A 271 -12.30 -21.80 11.09
CA VAL A 271 -11.37 -20.67 11.15
C VAL A 271 -10.42 -20.73 9.97
N LYS A 272 -10.51 -19.73 9.11
CA LYS A 272 -9.59 -19.53 8.01
C LYS A 272 -8.47 -18.62 8.49
N ALA A 273 -7.26 -19.16 8.51
CA ALA A 273 -6.08 -18.33 8.59
C ALA A 273 -6.14 -17.31 7.43
N TRP A 274 -6.13 -16.02 7.74
CA TRP A 274 -5.83 -15.02 6.74
C TRP A 274 -4.33 -15.17 6.43
N LYS A 275 -4.00 -16.12 5.57
CA LYS A 275 -2.81 -16.00 4.73
C LYS A 275 -3.05 -14.73 3.96
N GLY A 276 -2.36 -13.65 4.36
CA GLY A 276 -2.38 -12.33 3.73
C GLY A 276 -2.83 -12.46 2.29
N LYS A 277 -4.11 -12.17 2.02
CA LYS A 277 -4.82 -12.37 0.74
C LYS A 277 -4.00 -13.21 -0.24
N LYS A 278 -4.26 -14.53 -0.40
CA LYS A 278 -3.65 -15.39 -1.44
C LYS A 278 -3.28 -14.51 -2.63
N ARG A 279 -1.97 -14.25 -2.73
CA ARG A 279 -1.33 -13.12 -3.41
C ARG A 279 -2.23 -12.63 -4.54
N SER A 280 -2.89 -11.48 -4.36
CA SER A 280 -3.70 -10.89 -5.42
C SER A 280 -2.79 -10.83 -6.64
N GLN A 281 -3.03 -11.67 -7.64
CA GLN A 281 -2.28 -11.65 -8.88
C GLN A 281 -2.45 -10.23 -9.41
N PHE A 282 -1.42 -9.41 -9.30
CA PHE A 282 -1.45 -8.05 -9.81
C PHE A 282 -1.76 -8.16 -11.31
N SER A 283 -2.89 -7.62 -11.75
CA SER A 283 -3.18 -7.52 -13.17
C SER A 283 -2.74 -6.13 -13.62
N LEU A 284 -1.78 -6.09 -14.54
CA LEU A 284 -1.45 -4.87 -15.27
C LEU A 284 -2.39 -4.78 -16.47
N SER A 285 -2.92 -3.59 -16.72
CA SER A 285 -3.60 -3.32 -17.99
C SER A 285 -2.59 -3.41 -19.13
N THR A 286 -3.06 -3.73 -20.34
CA THR A 286 -2.20 -3.83 -21.53
C THR A 286 -2.57 -2.76 -22.55
N ASN A 287 -1.59 -2.29 -23.32
CA ASN A 287 -1.80 -1.46 -24.50
C ASN A 287 -2.36 -2.31 -25.67
N ASP A 288 -2.71 -1.67 -26.80
CA ASP A 288 -3.29 -2.33 -27.99
C ASP A 288 -2.43 -3.47 -28.55
N ASP A 289 -1.11 -3.38 -28.35
CA ASP A 289 -0.09 -4.35 -28.75
C ASP A 289 0.09 -5.52 -27.74
N GLY A 290 -0.62 -5.49 -26.61
CA GLY A 290 -0.54 -6.47 -25.53
C GLY A 290 0.57 -6.21 -24.50
N THR A 291 1.30 -5.09 -24.63
CA THR A 291 2.38 -4.72 -23.71
C THR A 291 1.82 -4.23 -22.37
N PRO A 292 2.31 -4.73 -21.21
CA PRO A 292 1.79 -4.32 -19.91
C PRO A 292 2.16 -2.87 -19.55
N ILE A 293 1.21 -2.12 -19.01
CA ILE A 293 1.35 -0.72 -18.60
C ILE A 293 1.66 -0.64 -17.11
N LEU A 294 2.70 0.10 -16.72
CA LEU A 294 3.07 0.28 -15.32
C LEU A 294 2.16 1.31 -14.62
N LEU A 295 1.77 1.00 -13.38
CA LEU A 295 0.93 1.86 -12.54
C LEU A 295 1.75 3.02 -11.93
N ASN A 296 1.07 3.94 -11.23
CA ASN A 296 1.76 4.96 -10.44
C ASN A 296 2.44 4.35 -9.20
N LEU A 297 3.74 4.59 -9.05
CA LEU A 297 4.61 3.91 -8.07
C LEU A 297 4.69 4.61 -6.71
N LEU A 298 4.17 5.84 -6.60
CA LEU A 298 4.35 6.73 -5.44
C LEU A 298 3.80 6.20 -4.11
N ASP A 299 2.93 5.18 -4.14
CA ASP A 299 2.27 4.62 -2.95
C ASP A 299 2.46 3.10 -2.79
N LEU A 300 3.31 2.46 -3.59
CA LEU A 300 3.47 1.00 -3.62
C LEU A 300 4.64 0.54 -2.74
N TRP A 301 4.42 -0.47 -1.88
CA TRP A 301 5.49 -1.03 -1.00
C TRP A 301 6.26 -2.19 -1.65
N THR A 302 7.36 -2.60 -1.03
CA THR A 302 8.30 -3.60 -1.57
C THR A 302 7.62 -4.86 -2.11
N PRO A 303 6.67 -5.52 -1.41
CA PRO A 303 6.01 -6.70 -1.95
C PRO A 303 5.19 -6.41 -3.22
N GLU A 304 4.53 -5.26 -3.31
CA GLU A 304 3.78 -4.85 -4.50
C GLU A 304 4.69 -4.52 -5.66
N LEU A 305 5.80 -3.83 -5.39
CA LEU A 305 6.82 -3.55 -6.39
C LEU A 305 7.43 -4.85 -6.93
N LYS A 306 7.71 -5.81 -6.05
CA LYS A 306 8.17 -7.17 -6.45
C LYS A 306 7.15 -7.86 -7.34
N ASP A 307 5.86 -7.77 -7.00
CA ASP A 307 4.80 -8.41 -7.76
C ASP A 307 4.55 -7.72 -9.11
N ILE A 308 4.55 -6.38 -9.15
CA ILE A 308 4.41 -5.57 -10.38
C ILE A 308 5.57 -5.85 -11.32
N MET A 309 6.81 -5.85 -10.82
CA MET A 309 7.97 -6.19 -11.63
C MET A 309 7.86 -7.61 -12.19
N ARG A 310 7.42 -8.57 -11.38
CA ARG A 310 7.23 -9.96 -11.83
C ARG A 310 6.18 -10.04 -12.94
N VAL A 311 5.03 -9.38 -12.78
CA VAL A 311 3.95 -9.38 -13.78
C VAL A 311 4.39 -8.67 -15.06
N PHE A 312 5.06 -7.52 -14.94
CA PHE A 312 5.56 -6.76 -16.07
C PHE A 312 6.55 -7.57 -16.91
N VAL A 313 7.55 -8.17 -16.26
CA VAL A 313 8.55 -9.00 -16.94
C VAL A 313 7.92 -10.27 -17.53
N THR A 314 7.00 -10.92 -16.80
CA THR A 314 6.28 -12.11 -17.30
C THR A 314 5.46 -11.78 -18.54
N GLY A 315 4.76 -10.65 -18.56
CA GLY A 315 4.02 -10.19 -19.74
C GLY A 315 4.94 -10.06 -20.97
N HIS A 316 6.10 -9.42 -20.81
CA HIS A 316 7.08 -9.29 -21.89
C HIS A 316 7.71 -10.62 -22.31
N TYR A 317 7.90 -11.55 -21.37
CA TYR A 317 8.42 -12.88 -21.67
C TYR A 317 7.40 -13.72 -22.46
N CYS A 318 6.14 -13.72 -22.03
CA CYS A 318 5.01 -14.34 -22.73
C CYS A 318 4.88 -13.81 -24.16
N LEU A 319 5.03 -12.50 -24.33
CA LEU A 319 5.07 -11.86 -25.64
C LEU A 319 6.25 -12.39 -26.47
N ALA A 320 7.46 -12.41 -25.92
CA ALA A 320 8.66 -12.87 -26.61
C ALA A 320 8.55 -14.34 -27.06
N CYS A 321 8.00 -15.23 -26.24
CA CYS A 321 7.84 -16.64 -26.60
C CYS A 321 6.54 -16.95 -27.35
N GLY A 322 5.61 -15.99 -27.47
CA GLY A 322 4.29 -16.19 -28.08
C GLY A 322 3.34 -17.13 -27.30
N LYS A 323 3.56 -17.32 -25.99
CA LYS A 323 2.76 -18.21 -25.14
C LYS A 323 2.08 -17.40 -24.03
N THR A 324 0.83 -17.70 -23.74
CA THR A 324 0.02 -16.92 -22.77
C THR A 324 0.41 -17.13 -21.31
N ASN A 325 0.95 -18.31 -20.97
CA ASN A 325 1.28 -18.71 -19.59
C ASN A 325 2.73 -19.20 -19.45
N ALA A 326 3.68 -18.54 -20.11
CA ALA A 326 5.08 -18.90 -19.98
C ALA A 326 5.65 -18.51 -18.61
N SER A 327 6.39 -19.44 -18.00
CA SER A 327 7.16 -19.16 -16.79
C SER A 327 8.50 -18.53 -17.17
N VAL A 328 8.84 -17.42 -16.52
CA VAL A 328 10.14 -16.74 -16.70
C VAL A 328 11.23 -17.58 -16.01
N PRO A 329 12.31 -17.98 -16.72
CA PRO A 329 13.38 -18.79 -16.15
C PRO A 329 14.36 -17.93 -15.36
N TRP A 330 13.91 -17.37 -14.23
CA TRP A 330 14.66 -16.40 -13.42
C TRP A 330 16.07 -16.85 -13.04
N ALA A 331 16.26 -18.12 -12.67
CA ALA A 331 17.57 -18.67 -12.33
C ALA A 331 18.54 -18.60 -13.53
N ALA A 332 18.10 -19.06 -14.70
CA ALA A 332 18.92 -19.06 -15.91
C ALA A 332 19.20 -17.65 -16.44
N ILE A 333 18.25 -16.73 -16.24
CA ILE A 333 18.46 -15.31 -16.54
C ILE A 333 19.50 -14.74 -15.58
N ALA A 334 19.45 -15.03 -14.29
CA ALA A 334 20.41 -14.51 -13.32
C ALA A 334 21.86 -14.92 -13.67
N ASP A 335 22.07 -16.13 -14.18
CA ASP A 335 23.39 -16.63 -14.57
C ASP A 335 23.94 -16.00 -15.86
N ASN A 336 23.07 -15.55 -16.78
CA ASN A 336 23.48 -15.01 -18.08
C ASN A 336 22.49 -13.97 -18.66
N TRP A 337 22.18 -12.94 -17.87
CA TRP A 337 21.09 -12.01 -18.21
C TRP A 337 21.31 -11.27 -19.52
N ALA A 338 22.57 -10.98 -19.88
CA ALA A 338 22.93 -10.24 -21.09
C ALA A 338 22.54 -10.97 -22.39
N SER A 339 22.41 -12.30 -22.34
CA SER A 339 21.91 -13.11 -23.45
C SER A 339 20.40 -13.00 -23.64
N TYR A 340 19.67 -12.60 -22.61
CA TYR A 340 18.21 -12.48 -22.61
C TYR A 340 17.73 -11.04 -22.78
N VAL A 341 18.43 -10.06 -22.22
CA VAL A 341 17.96 -8.66 -22.17
C VAL A 341 19.11 -7.71 -22.52
N SER A 342 18.81 -6.70 -23.32
CA SER A 342 19.77 -5.63 -23.63
C SER A 342 20.00 -4.71 -22.44
N SER A 343 21.24 -4.33 -22.17
CA SER A 343 21.58 -3.34 -21.12
C SER A 343 20.84 -2.01 -21.30
N LYS A 344 20.49 -1.62 -22.54
CA LYS A 344 19.68 -0.42 -22.82
C LYS A 344 18.32 -0.40 -22.11
N TYR A 345 17.78 -1.57 -21.74
CA TYR A 345 16.49 -1.69 -21.05
C TYR A 345 16.64 -1.75 -19.52
N LEU A 346 17.84 -1.57 -18.99
CA LEU A 346 18.10 -1.65 -17.56
C LEU A 346 18.66 -0.33 -17.07
N PRO A 347 18.30 0.10 -15.86
CA PRO A 347 18.95 1.24 -15.23
C PRO A 347 20.45 0.95 -14.98
N PRO A 348 21.31 1.98 -14.96
CA PRO A 348 22.74 1.81 -14.73
C PRO A 348 23.01 1.12 -13.38
N ASN A 349 23.95 0.19 -13.35
CA ASN A 349 24.46 -0.48 -12.14
C ASN A 349 23.44 -1.36 -11.36
N ILE A 350 22.24 -1.62 -11.88
CA ILE A 350 21.29 -2.53 -11.23
C ILE A 350 21.26 -3.87 -11.99
N PRO A 351 21.54 -5.00 -11.33
CA PRO A 351 21.51 -6.31 -11.98
C PRO A 351 20.08 -6.76 -12.28
N PHE A 352 19.86 -7.33 -13.46
CA PHE A 352 18.57 -7.94 -13.80
C PHE A 352 18.45 -9.34 -13.18
N LYS A 353 17.79 -9.41 -12.02
CA LYS A 353 17.58 -10.63 -11.22
C LYS A 353 16.13 -10.77 -10.78
N GLU A 354 15.80 -11.91 -10.18
CA GLU A 354 14.47 -12.16 -9.65
C GLU A 354 14.04 -11.07 -8.65
N PRO A 355 12.78 -10.55 -8.72
CA PRO A 355 12.35 -9.43 -7.89
C PRO A 355 12.51 -9.65 -6.38
N THR A 356 12.39 -10.89 -5.90
CA THR A 356 12.58 -11.23 -4.48
C THR A 356 13.98 -10.90 -3.97
N ARG A 357 14.99 -10.90 -4.85
CA ARG A 357 16.40 -10.63 -4.56
C ARG A 357 16.79 -9.16 -4.73
N LEU A 358 15.86 -8.30 -5.13
CA LEU A 358 16.05 -6.85 -5.22
C LEU A 358 15.60 -6.16 -3.93
N THR A 359 16.36 -5.15 -3.53
CA THR A 359 16.02 -4.20 -2.48
C THR A 359 14.89 -3.27 -2.93
N HIS A 360 14.27 -2.56 -1.98
CA HIS A 360 13.23 -1.57 -2.29
C HIS A 360 13.72 -0.50 -3.26
N HIS A 361 14.93 0.00 -3.06
CA HIS A 361 15.56 1.01 -3.91
C HIS A 361 15.74 0.52 -5.35
N GLU A 362 16.36 -0.66 -5.52
CA GLU A 362 16.60 -1.23 -6.85
C GLU A 362 15.28 -1.49 -7.61
N LEU A 363 14.22 -1.92 -6.91
CA LEU A 363 12.89 -2.14 -7.49
C LEU A 363 12.28 -0.84 -8.00
N ILE A 364 12.36 0.22 -7.19
CA ILE A 364 11.84 1.53 -7.55
C ILE A 364 12.59 2.09 -8.76
N GLU A 365 13.91 2.09 -8.74
CA GLU A 365 14.71 2.63 -9.85
C GLU A 365 14.44 1.88 -11.15
N THR A 366 14.31 0.55 -11.09
CA THR A 366 14.02 -0.27 -12.27
C THR A 366 12.62 0.00 -12.83
N LEU A 367 11.60 0.05 -11.96
CA LEU A 367 10.22 0.29 -12.39
C LEU A 367 10.01 1.73 -12.86
N GLU A 368 10.66 2.72 -12.24
CA GLU A 368 10.63 4.11 -12.69
C GLU A 368 11.33 4.26 -14.04
N PHE A 369 12.49 3.62 -14.22
CA PHE A 369 13.20 3.60 -15.51
C PHE A 369 12.29 3.09 -16.63
N TRP A 370 11.64 1.94 -16.47
CA TRP A 370 10.71 1.43 -17.49
C TRP A 370 9.49 2.32 -17.69
N LYS A 371 9.00 2.96 -16.63
CA LYS A 371 7.86 3.88 -16.74
C LYS A 371 8.23 5.16 -17.50
N GLU A 372 9.44 5.69 -17.32
CA GLU A 372 9.98 6.79 -18.11
C GLU A 372 10.06 6.37 -19.59
N GLN A 373 10.56 5.16 -19.87
CA GLN A 373 10.58 4.61 -21.23
C GLN A 373 9.16 4.46 -21.84
N GLN A 374 8.12 4.16 -21.04
CA GLN A 374 6.73 4.16 -21.53
C GLN A 374 6.25 5.54 -22.00
N GLN A 375 6.84 6.62 -21.48
CA GLN A 375 6.49 7.99 -21.87
C GLN A 375 7.31 8.47 -23.08
N GLU A 376 8.61 8.17 -23.10
CA GLU A 376 9.52 8.65 -24.14
C GLU A 376 9.49 7.77 -25.40
N HIS A 377 9.40 6.45 -25.22
CA HIS A 377 9.52 5.44 -26.27
C HIS A 377 8.48 4.30 -26.05
N PRO A 378 7.17 4.58 -26.20
CA PRO A 378 6.10 3.62 -25.86
C PRO A 378 6.18 2.28 -26.61
N GLU A 379 6.86 2.25 -27.76
CA GLU A 379 7.06 1.06 -28.58
C GLU A 379 8.35 0.27 -28.23
N ASP A 380 9.25 0.81 -27.41
CA ASP A 380 10.57 0.21 -27.10
C ASP A 380 10.92 0.27 -25.61
N VAL A 381 9.95 -0.09 -24.76
CA VAL A 381 10.05 0.02 -23.30
C VAL A 381 10.96 -1.04 -22.69
N PHE A 382 10.71 -2.30 -23.05
CA PHE A 382 11.44 -3.46 -22.56
C PHE A 382 11.27 -4.62 -23.55
N TRP A 383 12.34 -5.37 -23.82
CA TRP A 383 12.25 -6.52 -24.72
C TRP A 383 13.24 -7.63 -24.39
N PHE A 384 12.77 -8.87 -24.47
CA PHE A 384 13.62 -10.05 -24.42
C PHE A 384 14.26 -10.29 -25.79
N ARG A 385 15.60 -10.25 -25.82
CA ARG A 385 16.42 -10.55 -26.98
C ARG A 385 16.35 -12.02 -27.36
N ARG A 386 16.19 -12.91 -26.38
CA ARG A 386 15.97 -14.35 -26.54
C ARG A 386 15.04 -14.89 -25.45
N TRP A 387 14.38 -16.00 -25.72
CA TRP A 387 13.58 -16.74 -24.75
C TRP A 387 14.06 -18.19 -24.68
N ARG A 388 13.78 -18.87 -23.56
CA ARG A 388 14.22 -20.25 -23.33
C ARG A 388 13.13 -21.25 -23.69
N SER A 389 13.41 -22.14 -24.63
CA SER A 389 12.54 -23.23 -25.06
C SER A 389 12.51 -24.38 -24.04
N GLN A 390 11.62 -25.34 -24.25
CA GLN A 390 11.39 -26.44 -23.30
C GLN A 390 12.58 -27.41 -23.20
N ASP A 391 13.34 -27.55 -24.28
CA ASP A 391 14.62 -28.29 -24.34
C ASP A 391 15.79 -27.47 -23.76
N GLY A 392 15.54 -26.24 -23.32
CA GLY A 392 16.52 -25.36 -22.69
C GLY A 392 17.33 -24.51 -23.65
N SER A 393 17.10 -24.58 -24.96
CA SER A 393 17.76 -23.76 -25.98
C SER A 393 17.32 -22.30 -25.94
N LEU A 394 18.12 -21.39 -26.52
CA LEU A 394 17.80 -19.96 -26.60
C LEU A 394 17.28 -19.62 -28.00
N GLU A 395 16.02 -19.23 -28.08
CA GLU A 395 15.33 -18.92 -29.33
C GLU A 395 15.11 -17.42 -29.54
N GLU A 396 14.93 -17.02 -30.79
CA GLU A 396 14.57 -15.65 -31.15
C GLU A 396 13.12 -15.32 -30.76
N PRO A 397 12.84 -14.07 -30.37
CA PRO A 397 11.51 -13.65 -29.97
C PRO A 397 10.56 -13.56 -31.17
N VAL A 398 9.29 -13.92 -30.95
CA VAL A 398 8.24 -13.81 -31.97
C VAL A 398 8.10 -12.35 -32.44
N SER A 399 8.18 -12.14 -33.76
CA SER A 399 8.19 -10.80 -34.35
C SER A 399 6.89 -10.03 -34.10
N LYS A 400 6.99 -8.70 -33.91
CA LYS A 400 5.82 -7.82 -33.69
C LYS A 400 4.80 -7.87 -34.84
N HIS A 401 5.24 -8.13 -36.07
CA HIS A 401 4.38 -8.22 -37.25
C HIS A 401 3.54 -9.52 -37.28
N GLN A 402 4.10 -10.64 -36.81
CA GLN A 402 3.37 -11.91 -36.68
C GLN A 402 2.19 -11.75 -35.71
N ARG A 403 2.38 -10.99 -34.63
CA ARG A 403 1.35 -10.74 -33.58
C ARG A 403 0.12 -9.98 -34.07
N ARG A 404 0.32 -8.96 -34.93
CA ARG A 404 -0.79 -8.21 -35.53
C ARG A 404 -1.57 -9.08 -36.54
N SER A 405 -0.87 -9.93 -37.29
CA SER A 405 -1.47 -10.91 -38.21
C SER A 405 -2.34 -11.93 -37.46
N ASP A 406 -1.87 -12.47 -36.34
CA ASP A 406 -2.60 -13.51 -35.60
C ASP A 406 -3.86 -12.97 -34.89
N LYS A 407 -3.86 -11.71 -34.46
CA LYS A 407 -5.08 -10.99 -34.01
C LYS A 407 -6.04 -10.71 -35.18
N ALA A 408 -5.53 -10.29 -36.35
CA ALA A 408 -6.35 -9.93 -37.51
C ALA A 408 -6.97 -11.14 -38.23
N LYS A 409 -6.37 -12.33 -38.13
CA LYS A 409 -6.83 -13.57 -38.78
C LYS A 409 -7.99 -14.29 -38.06
N GLY A 410 -8.63 -13.67 -37.08
CA GLY A 410 -9.85 -14.24 -36.48
C GLY A 410 -9.66 -15.60 -35.81
N LYS A 411 -8.45 -15.92 -35.32
CA LYS A 411 -8.33 -16.96 -34.28
C LYS A 411 -9.06 -16.41 -33.06
N ARG A 412 -10.26 -16.94 -32.81
CA ARG A 412 -11.21 -16.53 -31.78
C ARG A 412 -10.51 -16.01 -30.50
N PRO A 413 -10.93 -14.87 -29.93
CA PRO A 413 -10.68 -14.61 -28.52
C PRO A 413 -11.40 -15.72 -27.77
N TRP A 414 -10.65 -16.65 -27.19
CA TRP A 414 -11.26 -17.68 -26.36
C TRP A 414 -11.83 -16.99 -25.12
N MET A 415 -13.15 -17.11 -25.01
CA MET A 415 -13.96 -16.49 -23.97
C MET A 415 -13.49 -16.87 -22.57
N GLU A 416 -13.76 -15.97 -21.63
CA GLU A 416 -13.94 -16.29 -20.21
C GLU A 416 -14.74 -17.59 -20.09
N GLY A 417 -14.05 -18.66 -19.72
CA GLY A 417 -14.63 -19.96 -19.44
C GLY A 417 -14.58 -20.20 -17.94
N GLU A 418 -15.76 -20.22 -17.34
CA GLU A 418 -16.04 -20.78 -16.03
C GLU A 418 -15.22 -22.06 -15.80
N VAL A 419 -14.46 -22.11 -14.71
CA VAL A 419 -13.93 -23.38 -14.21
C VAL A 419 -15.08 -24.08 -13.49
N MET A 420 -15.92 -24.76 -14.27
CA MET A 420 -16.72 -25.88 -13.80
C MET A 420 -15.76 -27.03 -13.49
N ILE A 421 -15.62 -27.36 -12.21
CA ILE A 421 -14.95 -28.60 -11.78
C ILE A 421 -16.04 -29.67 -11.77
N ASN A 422 -16.06 -30.52 -12.81
CA ASN A 422 -16.80 -31.77 -12.77
C ASN A 422 -16.19 -32.67 -11.69
N LEU A 423 -17.05 -33.10 -10.77
CA LEU A 423 -16.88 -34.34 -10.02
C LEU A 423 -16.85 -35.49 -11.02
N ASP A 424 -15.74 -36.21 -11.09
CA ASP A 424 -15.76 -37.60 -11.55
C ASP A 424 -15.56 -38.51 -10.35
N ILE A 425 -16.71 -39.05 -9.93
CA ILE A 425 -16.88 -40.34 -9.28
C ILE A 425 -16.30 -41.40 -10.21
N HIS A 426 -15.46 -42.31 -9.72
CA HIS A 426 -15.51 -43.71 -10.13
C HIS A 426 -14.96 -44.65 -9.04
N ASN A 427 -15.90 -45.46 -8.55
CA ASN A 427 -15.84 -46.66 -7.70
C ASN A 427 -15.32 -46.55 -6.27
#